data_AF-U5X1Q8-F1
#
_entry.id   AF-U5X1Q8-F1
#
_cell.length_a   1.000
_cell.length_b   1.000
_cell.length_c   1.000
_cell.angle_alpha   90.00
_cell.angle_beta   90.00
_cell.angle_gamma   90.00
#
_symmetry.space_group_name_H-M   'P 1'
#
loop_
_entity.id
_entity.type
_entity.pdbx_description
1 polymer ?
#
loop_
_entity_poly.entity_id
_entity_poly.type
_entity_poly.pdbx_seq_one_letter_code
_entity_poly.pdbx_strand_id
1 'polypeptide(L)'
;MKHFRIGDQRYGTVHDCHVNGNAVTCTLSMEPSYMVQSFEGTMTGTLSGVTLTGTQTTHQRYPDETDRSCIWTTDTSDPVTYVFSLDGTVVMRGGPGEVHSTRSGSCTGSESGNGGIWESSEKWSVIE
;
A
#
# COMPACT_ATOMS: atom_id res chain seq x y z
N MET A 1 -12.66 18.08 3.09
CA MET A 1 -11.38 17.62 2.53
C MET A 1 -11.70 16.88 1.24
N LYS A 2 -11.14 17.29 0.11
CA LYS A 2 -11.37 16.63 -1.20
C LYS A 2 -10.16 15.84 -1.67
N HIS A 3 -8.98 16.18 -1.17
CA HIS A 3 -7.70 15.58 -1.52
C HIS A 3 -6.78 15.61 -0.30
N PHE A 4 -6.11 14.49 0.00
CA PHE A 4 -5.13 14.39 1.06
C PHE A 4 -4.04 13.39 0.68
N ARG A 5 -2.91 13.46 1.38
CA ARG A 5 -1.75 12.61 1.18
C ARG A 5 -1.31 11.96 2.47
N ILE A 6 -0.95 10.69 2.43
CA ILE A 6 -0.30 9.95 3.52
C ILE A 6 1.11 9.57 3.10
N GLY A 7 2.06 9.67 4.03
CA GLY A 7 3.46 9.30 3.84
C GLY A 7 4.28 10.36 3.12
N ASP A 8 5.59 10.14 3.08
CA ASP A 8 6.53 10.88 2.23
C ASP A 8 7.29 9.92 1.29
N GLN A 9 7.68 10.41 0.12
CA GLN A 9 8.39 9.56 -0.87
C GLN A 9 9.80 9.17 -0.43
N ARG A 10 10.34 9.77 0.64
CA ARG A 10 11.73 9.52 1.05
C ARG A 10 11.88 8.20 1.80
N TYR A 11 10.83 7.71 2.46
CA TYR A 11 10.93 6.54 3.34
C TYR A 11 9.83 5.49 3.16
N GLY A 12 8.89 5.65 2.22
CA GLY A 12 7.88 4.62 2.00
C GLY A 12 6.85 4.92 0.92
N THR A 13 5.75 4.18 0.99
CA THR A 13 4.62 4.33 0.09
C THR A 13 3.87 5.63 0.35
N VAL A 14 3.61 6.38 -0.71
CA VAL A 14 2.75 7.54 -0.70
C VAL A 14 1.36 7.17 -1.15
N HIS A 15 0.36 7.57 -0.36
CA HIS A 15 -1.05 7.42 -0.68
C HIS A 15 -1.58 8.79 -1.09
N ASP A 16 -1.94 8.95 -2.36
CA ASP A 16 -2.55 10.16 -2.89
C ASP A 16 -4.05 9.95 -3.05
N CYS A 17 -4.85 10.60 -2.21
CA CYS A 17 -6.23 10.19 -1.92
C CYS A 17 -7.26 11.27 -2.23
N HIS A 18 -8.28 10.92 -2.99
CA HIS A 18 -9.40 11.80 -3.30
C HIS A 18 -10.69 11.35 -2.59
N VAL A 19 -11.46 12.31 -2.10
CA VAL A 19 -12.72 12.08 -1.39
C VAL A 19 -13.89 12.62 -2.22
N ASN A 20 -14.86 11.75 -2.50
CA ASN A 20 -16.11 12.10 -3.16
C ASN A 20 -17.31 11.64 -2.29
N GLY A 21 -17.95 12.58 -1.60
CA GLY A 21 -18.92 12.26 -0.56
C GLY A 21 -18.24 11.55 0.60
N ASN A 22 -18.62 10.30 0.86
CA ASN A 22 -17.93 9.42 1.82
C ASN A 22 -16.99 8.41 1.13
N ALA A 23 -16.98 8.31 -0.20
CA ALA A 23 -16.10 7.41 -0.92
C ALA A 23 -14.70 8.00 -1.00
N VAL A 24 -13.69 7.16 -0.80
CA VAL A 24 -12.27 7.53 -0.92
C VAL A 24 -11.61 6.60 -1.92
N THR A 25 -10.83 7.17 -2.83
CA THR A 25 -9.95 6.45 -3.74
C THR A 25 -8.55 7.02 -3.61
N CYS A 26 -7.57 6.14 -3.40
CA CYS A 26 -6.17 6.50 -3.33
C CYS A 26 -5.37 5.77 -4.40
N THR A 27 -4.39 6.47 -4.95
CA THR A 27 -3.29 5.88 -5.71
C THR A 27 -2.09 5.73 -4.79
N LEU A 28 -1.48 4.55 -4.81
CA LEU A 28 -0.35 4.17 -3.99
C LEU A 28 0.89 4.13 -4.89
N SER A 29 1.95 4.80 -4.48
CA SER A 29 3.20 4.85 -5.25
C SER A 29 4.40 4.87 -4.33
N MET A 30 5.51 4.32 -4.79
CA MET A 30 6.80 4.40 -4.11
C MET A 30 7.89 4.56 -5.16
N GLU A 31 8.90 5.37 -4.86
CA GLU A 31 10.02 5.54 -5.79
C GLU A 31 10.81 4.23 -5.91
N PRO A 32 11.22 3.85 -7.14
CA PRO A 32 12.11 2.72 -7.33
C PRO A 32 13.39 2.87 -6.52
N SER A 33 13.84 1.77 -5.93
CA SER A 33 15.05 1.70 -5.12
C SER A 33 15.83 0.44 -5.42
N TYR A 34 16.96 0.26 -4.72
CA TYR A 34 17.68 -1.01 -4.79
C TYR A 34 16.80 -2.18 -4.32
N MET A 35 15.89 -1.99 -3.36
CA MET A 35 15.06 -3.07 -2.81
C MET A 35 13.78 -3.30 -3.60
N VAL A 36 13.26 -2.29 -4.31
CA VAL A 36 11.98 -2.38 -5.02
C VAL A 36 12.13 -1.76 -6.40
N GLN A 37 11.90 -2.55 -7.45
CA GLN A 37 12.02 -2.10 -8.83
C GLN A 37 10.80 -1.31 -9.28
N SER A 38 9.61 -1.75 -8.88
CA SER A 38 8.36 -1.03 -9.14
C SER A 38 7.36 -1.32 -8.04
N PHE A 39 6.52 -0.35 -7.77
CA PHE A 39 5.40 -0.47 -6.85
C PHE A 39 4.26 0.39 -7.35
N GLU A 40 3.10 -0.22 -7.48
CA GLU A 40 1.84 0.45 -7.79
C GLU A 40 0.77 -0.14 -6.88
N GLY A 41 -0.23 0.66 -6.57
CA GLY A 41 -1.39 0.13 -5.86
C GLY A 41 -2.54 1.11 -5.81
N THR A 42 -3.67 0.62 -5.33
CA THR A 42 -4.85 1.42 -5.09
C THR A 42 -5.44 1.11 -3.73
N MET A 43 -6.09 2.09 -3.11
CA MET A 43 -6.95 1.83 -1.98
C MET A 43 -8.30 2.48 -2.23
N THR A 44 -9.37 1.70 -2.08
CA THR A 44 -10.75 2.20 -2.19
C THR A 44 -11.50 1.89 -0.92
N GLY A 45 -12.25 2.87 -0.41
CA GLY A 45 -12.96 2.70 0.85
C GLY A 45 -14.00 3.78 1.11
N THR A 46 -14.50 3.77 2.34
CA THR A 46 -15.44 4.79 2.83
C THR A 46 -14.91 5.45 4.11
N LEU A 47 -15.03 6.77 4.17
CA LEU A 47 -14.65 7.59 5.32
C LEU A 47 -15.88 7.86 6.20
N SER A 48 -15.78 7.50 7.48
CA SER A 48 -16.79 7.78 8.51
C SER A 48 -16.12 8.41 9.73
N GLY A 49 -16.40 9.69 9.97
CA GLY A 49 -15.69 10.48 10.98
C GLY A 49 -14.20 10.60 10.63
N VAL A 50 -13.36 10.00 11.48
CA VAL A 50 -11.90 9.95 11.31
C VAL A 50 -11.38 8.57 10.91
N THR A 51 -12.28 7.65 10.54
CA THR A 51 -11.92 6.27 10.19
C THR A 51 -12.25 6.01 8.73
N LEU A 52 -11.27 5.52 7.98
CA LEU A 52 -11.41 5.06 6.61
C LEU A 52 -11.27 3.54 6.59
N THR A 53 -12.28 2.85 6.07
CA THR A 53 -12.25 1.40 5.90
C THR A 53 -12.40 1.07 4.43
N GLY A 54 -11.60 0.14 3.93
CA GLY A 54 -11.56 -0.18 2.52
C GLY A 54 -10.77 -1.43 2.18
N THR A 55 -10.41 -1.54 0.91
CA THR A 55 -9.53 -2.57 0.38
C THR A 55 -8.34 -1.89 -0.29
N GLN A 56 -7.15 -2.38 0.01
CA GLN A 56 -5.90 -1.97 -0.60
C GLN A 56 -5.40 -3.09 -1.51
N THR A 57 -5.11 -2.76 -2.76
CA THR A 57 -4.43 -3.66 -3.70
C THR A 57 -3.06 -3.12 -4.05
N THR A 58 -2.07 -3.99 -4.16
CA THR A 58 -0.72 -3.62 -4.59
C THR A 58 -0.18 -4.57 -5.63
N HIS A 59 0.68 -4.07 -6.49
CA HIS A 59 1.50 -4.80 -7.44
C HIS A 59 2.93 -4.32 -7.26
N GLN A 60 3.80 -5.20 -6.77
CA GLN A 60 5.19 -4.88 -6.46
C GLN A 60 6.14 -5.83 -7.17
N ARG A 61 7.24 -5.29 -7.69
CA ARG A 61 8.36 -6.07 -8.20
C ARG A 61 9.62 -5.77 -7.42
N TYR A 62 10.29 -6.81 -6.95
CA TYR A 62 11.53 -6.70 -6.20
C TYR A 62 12.44 -7.91 -6.45
N PRO A 63 13.76 -7.70 -6.51
CA PRO A 63 14.72 -8.78 -6.60
C PRO A 63 14.83 -9.52 -5.25
N ASP A 64 15.14 -10.81 -5.30
CA ASP A 64 15.48 -11.59 -4.11
C ASP A 64 16.73 -11.02 -3.43
N GLU A 65 16.77 -11.10 -2.09
CA GLU A 65 17.89 -10.57 -1.30
C GLU A 65 19.19 -11.33 -1.54
N THR A 66 19.10 -12.63 -1.79
CA THR A 66 20.25 -13.53 -1.95
C THR A 66 20.64 -13.72 -3.41
N ASP A 67 19.67 -13.69 -4.33
CA ASP A 67 19.89 -13.75 -5.77
C ASP A 67 19.17 -12.59 -6.48
N ARG A 68 19.91 -11.53 -6.74
CA ARG A 68 19.40 -10.32 -7.40
C ARG A 68 18.87 -10.53 -8.81
N SER A 69 19.22 -11.65 -9.46
CA SER A 69 18.68 -12.03 -10.77
C SER A 69 17.36 -12.81 -10.70
N CYS A 70 16.95 -13.23 -9.49
CA CYS A 70 15.63 -13.74 -9.19
C CYS A 70 14.71 -12.57 -8.87
N ILE A 71 13.66 -12.37 -9.67
CA ILE A 71 12.72 -11.26 -9.52
C ILE A 71 11.39 -11.80 -9.02
N TRP A 72 10.98 -11.33 -7.84
CA TRP A 72 9.66 -11.50 -7.28
C TRP A 72 8.70 -10.46 -7.84
N THR A 73 7.50 -10.89 -8.19
CA THR A 73 6.35 -10.04 -8.51
C THR A 73 5.22 -10.47 -7.60
N THR A 74 4.77 -9.57 -6.74
CA THR A 74 3.77 -9.84 -5.71
C THR A 74 2.57 -8.93 -5.91
N ASP A 75 1.40 -9.55 -5.98
CA ASP A 75 0.10 -8.90 -5.94
C ASP A 75 -0.53 -9.14 -4.57
N THR A 76 -1.06 -8.08 -3.94
CA THR A 76 -1.80 -8.20 -2.67
C THR A 76 -3.19 -7.58 -2.75
N SER A 77 -4.10 -8.08 -1.92
CA SER A 77 -5.44 -7.54 -1.72
C SER A 77 -5.81 -7.65 -0.24
N ASP A 78 -5.62 -6.55 0.50
CA ASP A 78 -5.82 -6.48 1.94
C ASP A 78 -7.07 -5.68 2.29
N PRO A 79 -7.94 -6.16 3.21
CA PRO A 79 -8.85 -5.27 3.91
C PRO A 79 -8.01 -4.31 4.77
N VAL A 80 -8.34 -3.02 4.76
CA VAL A 80 -7.59 -1.99 5.48
C VAL A 80 -8.48 -1.07 6.30
N THR A 81 -7.94 -0.57 7.41
CA THR A 81 -8.53 0.48 8.22
C THR A 81 -7.49 1.54 8.56
N TYR A 82 -7.77 2.79 8.23
CA TYR A 82 -6.94 3.94 8.57
C TYR A 82 -7.68 4.81 9.59
N VAL A 83 -7.01 5.16 10.68
CA VAL A 83 -7.56 6.02 11.73
C VAL A 83 -6.74 7.30 11.79
N PHE A 84 -7.37 8.41 11.41
CA PHE A 84 -6.77 9.72 11.35
C PHE A 84 -6.85 10.43 12.71
N SER A 85 -5.75 11.08 13.09
CA SER A 85 -5.66 11.91 14.28
C SER A 85 -5.52 13.38 13.90
N LEU A 86 -5.98 14.27 14.79
CA LEU A 86 -5.93 15.72 14.60
C LEU A 86 -4.51 16.30 14.68
N ASP A 87 -3.53 15.52 15.15
CA ASP A 87 -2.11 15.87 15.21
C ASP A 87 -1.37 15.60 13.87
N GLY A 88 -2.11 15.26 12.82
CA GLY A 88 -1.56 14.95 11.50
C GLY A 88 -0.94 13.56 11.39
N THR A 89 -1.25 12.64 12.30
CA THR A 89 -0.87 11.22 12.20
C THR A 89 -2.03 10.34 11.74
N VAL A 90 -1.71 9.22 11.09
CA VAL A 90 -2.67 8.20 10.70
C VAL A 90 -2.10 6.83 11.06
N VAL A 91 -2.90 6.02 11.75
CA VAL A 91 -2.58 4.62 12.02
C VAL A 91 -3.29 3.77 10.97
N MET A 92 -2.52 2.97 10.26
CA MET A 92 -3.00 2.09 9.20
C MET A 92 -2.86 0.64 9.64
N ARG A 93 -3.94 -0.12 9.50
CA ARG A 93 -3.96 -1.57 9.72
C ARG A 93 -4.43 -2.24 8.45
N GLY A 94 -3.78 -3.32 8.07
CA GLY A 94 -4.21 -4.12 6.95
C GLY A 94 -4.07 -5.61 7.21
N GLY A 95 -4.79 -6.37 6.40
CA GLY A 95 -4.79 -7.82 6.41
C GLY A 95 -5.65 -8.44 7.52
N PRO A 96 -5.71 -9.79 7.56
CA PRO A 96 -5.10 -10.67 6.58
C PRO A 96 -5.84 -10.60 5.23
N GLY A 97 -5.09 -10.42 4.15
CA GLY A 97 -5.60 -10.37 2.78
C GLY A 97 -5.05 -11.49 1.89
N GLU A 98 -5.37 -11.45 0.61
CA GLU A 98 -4.83 -12.39 -0.38
C GLU A 98 -3.47 -11.92 -0.88
N VAL A 99 -2.55 -12.85 -1.06
CA VAL A 99 -1.23 -12.60 -1.65
C VAL A 99 -1.00 -13.61 -2.76
N HIS A 100 -0.57 -13.12 -3.92
CA HIS A 100 -0.10 -13.94 -5.02
C HIS A 100 1.29 -13.48 -5.44
N SER A 101 2.24 -14.40 -5.47
CA SER A 101 3.62 -14.11 -5.85
C SER A 101 4.06 -15.00 -7.01
N THR A 102 4.77 -14.41 -7.95
CA THR A 102 5.44 -15.10 -9.06
C THR A 102 6.92 -14.76 -9.06
N ARG A 103 7.74 -15.69 -9.55
CA ARG A 103 9.20 -15.60 -9.62
C ARG A 103 9.67 -15.74 -11.06
N SER A 104 10.64 -14.92 -11.44
CA SER A 104 11.22 -14.89 -12.80
C SER A 104 12.72 -14.58 -12.78
N GLY A 105 13.40 -14.75 -13.92
CA GLY A 105 14.84 -14.50 -14.06
C GLY A 105 15.66 -15.77 -13.83
N SER A 106 16.55 -15.77 -12.84
CA SER A 106 17.31 -16.98 -12.44
C SER A 106 16.48 -18.02 -11.68
N CYS A 107 15.29 -17.64 -11.22
CA CYS A 107 14.35 -18.47 -10.49
C CYS A 107 13.00 -18.54 -11.21
N THR A 108 12.19 -19.53 -10.86
CA THR A 108 10.84 -19.72 -11.44
C THR A 108 9.89 -20.30 -10.40
N GLY A 109 8.62 -19.92 -10.47
CA GLY A 109 7.55 -20.51 -9.68
C GLY A 109 6.48 -19.49 -9.30
N SER A 110 5.41 -19.98 -8.69
CA SER A 110 4.35 -19.15 -8.14
C SER A 110 3.87 -19.69 -6.80
N GLU A 111 3.34 -18.82 -5.98
CA GLU A 111 2.73 -19.15 -4.70
C GLU A 111 1.56 -18.21 -4.43
N SER A 112 0.57 -18.72 -3.70
CA SER A 112 -0.56 -17.94 -3.23
C SER A 112 -0.82 -18.29 -1.79
N GLY A 113 -1.36 -17.33 -1.03
CA GLY A 113 -1.74 -17.56 0.34
C GLY A 113 -2.38 -16.33 0.94
N ASN A 114 -2.44 -16.32 2.27
CA ASN A 114 -2.93 -15.18 3.01
C ASN A 114 -1.74 -14.38 3.54
N GLY A 115 -1.80 -13.06 3.36
CA GLY A 115 -0.87 -12.13 3.97
C GLY A 115 -1.02 -12.09 5.49
N GLY A 116 0.02 -11.61 6.16
CA GLY A 116 -0.03 -11.31 7.58
C GLY A 116 -0.86 -10.06 7.87
N ILE A 117 -1.25 -9.90 9.14
CA ILE A 117 -1.74 -8.61 9.63
C ILE A 117 -0.55 -7.67 9.75
N TRP A 118 -0.71 -6.44 9.27
CA TRP A 118 0.29 -5.39 9.40
C TRP A 118 -0.30 -4.14 10.03
N GLU A 119 0.55 -3.38 10.72
CA GLU A 119 0.21 -2.07 11.30
C GLU A 119 1.37 -1.11 10.99
N SER A 120 1.03 0.10 10.55
CA SER A 120 1.98 1.20 10.33
C SER A 120 1.39 2.51 10.84
N SER A 121 2.25 3.49 11.09
CA SER A 121 1.86 4.86 11.48
C SER A 121 2.63 5.86 10.63
N GLU A 122 1.88 6.75 9.98
CA GLU A 122 2.41 7.72 9.04
C GLU A 122 1.92 9.13 9.33
N LYS A 123 2.55 10.11 8.70
CA LYS A 123 2.02 11.47 8.64
C LYS A 123 1.03 11.62 7.49
N TRP A 124 0.02 12.45 7.68
CA TRP A 124 -0.90 12.82 6.61
C TRP A 124 -1.11 14.33 6.57
N SER A 125 -1.47 14.83 5.40
CA SER A 125 -1.75 16.25 5.18
C SER A 125 -2.82 16.44 4.11
N VAL A 126 -3.54 17.56 4.19
CA VAL A 126 -4.48 17.98 3.14
C VAL A 126 -3.70 18.58 1.99
N ILE A 127 -4.09 18.23 0.77
CA ILE A 127 -3.58 18.85 -0.46
C ILE A 127 -4.68 19.78 -0.96
N GLU A 128 -4.37 21.07 -1.13
CA GLU A 128 -5.30 22.09 -1.65
C GLU A 128 -5.38 22.07 -3.18
#